data_AF-A0AA40F9L0-F1
#
_entry.id   AF-A0AA40F9L0-F1
#
_cell.length_a   1.000
_cell.length_b   1.000
_cell.length_c   1.000
_cell.angle_alpha   90.00
_cell.angle_beta   90.00
_cell.angle_gamma   90.00
#
_symmetry.space_group_name_H-M   'P 1'
#
loop_
_entity.id
_entity.type
_entity.pdbx_description
1 polymer ?
#
loop_
_entity_poly.entity_id
_entity_poly.type
_entity_poly.pdbx_seq_one_letter_code
_entity_poly.pdbx_strand_id
1 'polypeptide(L)'
;MTTEASTITISCLCETAHQTLPSPTDLSDVTCCGCASCRHLSGQLWTTYTPLASPPSLANLTSYSPSPSTTTYFCSTCGCHLFRRHSDTHEPRWEVTTGTIISSPPIPLPEALTITTTTTHDKPTPTATNEPLSTSLYRLFTPLLSPALSPAPLPPLLHASCHCTRITFTITPPSASSFLPSSPFADLLLPYCRHPPNVTSNPSSLKWWLRDPYLAGTCACRSCRLASGFEAQAWAFVPRFNIHFGPTADPLVTFPRPLLQSYASSPAAGAVREFCPTCGATVFWHDAHRPDLIDVSVGLLCASSDCEGSSPVAAAYPYLYWWTERTSFAEESAAGQSFNAP
;
A
#
# COMPACT_ATOMS: atom_id res chain seq x y z
N MET A 1 -33.39 20.66 21.01
CA MET A 1 -32.98 19.92 19.81
C MET A 1 -31.65 19.26 20.14
N THR A 2 -31.66 17.96 20.39
CA THR A 2 -30.45 17.17 20.62
C THR A 2 -29.70 17.05 19.29
N THR A 3 -28.53 17.67 19.20
CA THR A 3 -27.58 17.42 18.10
C THR A 3 -27.25 15.93 18.09
N GLU A 4 -27.67 15.20 17.06
CA GLU A 4 -27.20 13.82 16.84
C GLU A 4 -25.67 13.85 16.76
N ALA A 5 -25.02 13.03 17.61
CA ALA A 5 -23.58 12.87 17.53
C ALA A 5 -23.25 12.23 16.17
N SER A 6 -22.44 12.91 15.36
CA SER A 6 -21.94 12.35 14.12
C SER A 6 -21.12 11.09 14.40
N THR A 7 -21.21 10.08 13.54
CA THR A 7 -20.48 8.82 13.67
C THR A 7 -19.74 8.50 12.37
N ILE A 8 -18.66 7.73 12.49
CA ILE A 8 -17.98 7.12 11.34
C ILE A 8 -18.08 5.60 11.43
N THR A 9 -18.23 4.94 10.29
CA THR A 9 -18.14 3.49 10.16
C THR A 9 -16.82 3.14 9.50
N ILE A 10 -16.14 2.17 10.08
CA ILE A 10 -14.90 1.62 9.54
C ILE A 10 -15.02 0.12 9.27
N SER A 11 -14.28 -0.37 8.29
CA SER A 11 -14.18 -1.80 8.01
C SER A 11 -12.81 -2.15 7.46
N CYS A 12 -12.32 -3.35 7.80
CA CYS A 12 -11.33 -4.04 6.97
C CYS A 12 -12.01 -4.81 5.82
N LEU A 13 -11.21 -5.31 4.86
CA LEU A 13 -11.73 -6.01 3.68
C LEU A 13 -12.47 -7.32 4.02
N CYS A 14 -12.09 -8.01 5.10
CA CYS A 14 -12.75 -9.25 5.52
C CYS A 14 -13.91 -9.04 6.49
N GLU A 15 -14.22 -7.77 6.81
CA GLU A 15 -15.33 -7.35 7.68
C GLU A 15 -15.27 -7.85 9.13
N THR A 16 -14.27 -8.66 9.52
CA THR A 16 -14.13 -9.11 10.92
C THR A 16 -13.78 -7.98 11.89
N ALA A 17 -13.18 -6.91 11.38
CA ALA A 17 -12.92 -5.68 12.12
C ALA A 17 -13.78 -4.56 11.53
N HIS A 18 -15.08 -4.60 11.84
CA HIS A 18 -16.08 -3.63 11.44
C HIS A 18 -16.72 -3.00 12.68
N GLN A 19 -16.72 -1.68 12.77
CA GLN A 19 -17.30 -0.96 13.91
C GLN A 19 -17.70 0.47 13.55
N THR A 20 -18.67 1.00 14.32
CA THR A 20 -19.08 2.41 14.27
C THR A 20 -18.50 3.14 15.47
N LEU A 21 -17.88 4.29 15.23
CA LEU A 21 -17.19 5.11 16.21
C LEU A 21 -17.79 6.51 16.23
N PRO A 22 -17.72 7.23 17.37
CA PRO A 22 -18.00 8.66 17.39
C PRO A 22 -17.11 9.38 16.36
N SER A 23 -17.71 10.25 15.55
CA SER A 23 -16.96 11.03 14.58
C SER A 23 -15.97 11.94 15.33
N PRO A 24 -14.75 12.11 14.80
CA PRO A 24 -13.87 13.18 15.23
C PRO A 24 -14.59 14.52 15.01
N THR A 25 -14.23 15.52 15.82
CA THR A 25 -14.71 16.90 15.65
C THR A 25 -14.27 17.47 14.28
N ASP A 26 -13.15 17.00 13.74
CA ASP A 26 -12.60 17.39 12.45
C ASP A 26 -11.98 16.18 11.73
N LEU A 27 -12.63 15.74 10.64
CA LEU A 27 -12.12 14.68 9.76
C LEU A 27 -11.04 15.16 8.77
N SER A 28 -10.79 16.47 8.72
CA SER A 28 -9.76 17.07 7.86
C SER A 28 -8.36 17.04 8.49
N ASP A 29 -8.26 16.75 9.80
CA ASP A 29 -6.98 16.53 10.49
C ASP A 29 -6.41 15.15 10.16
N VAL A 30 -5.80 15.04 8.97
CA VAL A 30 -5.16 13.85 8.46
C VAL A 30 -3.65 13.98 8.55
N THR A 31 -3.04 13.17 9.40
CA THR A 31 -1.58 13.00 9.44
C THR A 31 -1.14 12.01 8.35
N CYS A 32 -0.17 12.42 7.53
CA CYS A 32 0.41 11.60 6.47
C CYS A 32 1.92 11.38 6.73
N CYS A 33 2.37 10.13 6.75
CA CYS A 33 3.78 9.79 6.97
C CYS A 33 4.29 8.73 6.01
N GLY A 34 5.42 9.02 5.36
CA GLY A 34 6.13 8.15 4.41
C GLY A 34 7.56 7.82 4.84
N CYS A 35 7.87 7.97 6.14
CA CYS A 35 9.18 7.59 6.66
C CYS A 35 9.43 6.08 6.49
N ALA A 36 10.70 5.67 6.44
CA ALA A 36 11.06 4.26 6.21
C ALA A 36 10.37 3.29 7.19
N SER A 37 10.29 3.64 8.48
CA SER A 37 9.57 2.83 9.48
C SER A 37 8.09 2.65 9.13
N CYS A 38 7.36 3.73 8.79
CA CYS A 38 5.95 3.63 8.40
C CYS A 38 5.75 2.83 7.11
N ARG A 39 6.67 2.96 6.14
CA ARG A 39 6.60 2.17 4.90
C ARG A 39 6.84 0.68 5.15
N HIS A 40 7.89 0.33 5.88
CA HIS A 40 8.25 -1.06 6.16
C HIS A 40 7.23 -1.72 7.11
N LEU A 41 6.55 -0.92 7.94
CA LEU A 41 5.49 -1.38 8.83
C LEU A 41 4.22 -1.75 8.07
N SER A 42 3.85 -0.98 7.05
CA SER A 42 2.57 -1.09 6.37
C SER A 42 2.62 -1.74 4.99
N GLY A 43 3.80 -1.74 4.34
CA GLY A 43 3.96 -2.02 2.91
C GLY A 43 3.55 -0.87 2.00
N GLN A 44 3.10 0.27 2.56
CA GLN A 44 2.67 1.44 1.78
C GLN A 44 3.80 2.44 1.57
N LEU A 45 3.61 3.34 0.61
CA LEU A 45 4.45 4.53 0.50
C LEU A 45 4.10 5.59 1.54
N TRP A 46 2.81 5.69 1.86
CA TRP A 46 2.27 6.66 2.80
C TRP A 46 1.26 5.98 3.71
N THR A 47 1.33 6.34 4.97
CA THR A 47 0.32 5.98 5.96
C THR A 47 -0.45 7.23 6.34
N THR A 48 -1.77 7.13 6.36
CA THR A 48 -2.69 8.23 6.65
C THR A 48 -3.54 7.89 7.86
N TYR A 49 -3.59 8.81 8.81
CA TYR A 49 -4.28 8.64 10.09
C TYR A 49 -5.10 9.88 10.41
N THR A 50 -6.26 9.69 11.04
CA THR A 50 -7.04 10.77 11.65
C THR A 50 -7.35 10.44 13.12
N PRO A 51 -7.36 11.42 14.03
CA PRO A 51 -7.62 11.17 15.45
C PRO A 51 -9.00 10.55 15.72
N LEU A 52 -9.11 9.76 16.79
CA LEU A 52 -10.37 9.25 17.32
C LEU A 52 -10.75 9.97 18.61
N ALA A 53 -12.04 10.24 18.79
CA ALA A 53 -12.58 10.87 19.99
C ALA A 53 -12.60 9.94 21.22
N SER A 54 -12.60 8.62 20.99
CA SER A 54 -12.63 7.60 22.04
C SER A 54 -11.87 6.34 21.62
N PRO A 55 -11.37 5.53 22.57
CA PRO A 55 -10.75 4.25 22.27
C PRO A 55 -11.69 3.32 21.48
N PRO A 56 -11.21 2.66 20.40
CA PRO A 56 -12.02 1.73 19.63
C PRO A 56 -12.06 0.34 20.28
N SER A 57 -12.93 -0.54 19.77
CA SER A 57 -12.84 -1.97 20.04
C SER A 57 -11.60 -2.57 19.38
N LEU A 58 -10.90 -3.43 20.10
CA LEU A 58 -9.70 -4.14 19.64
C LEU A 58 -9.97 -5.62 19.30
N ALA A 59 -11.24 -6.03 19.25
CA ALA A 59 -11.62 -7.40 18.88
C ALA A 59 -11.13 -7.74 17.46
N ASN A 60 -10.63 -8.97 17.27
CA ASN A 60 -10.10 -9.49 16.00
C ASN A 60 -8.86 -8.76 15.47
N LEU A 61 -8.17 -8.00 16.34
CA LEU A 61 -6.94 -7.28 15.99
C LEU A 61 -5.71 -7.90 16.66
N THR A 62 -4.59 -7.86 15.93
CA THR A 62 -3.25 -8.12 16.43
C THR A 62 -2.57 -6.78 16.69
N SER A 63 -1.93 -6.63 17.85
CA SER A 63 -1.13 -5.46 18.19
C SER A 63 0.34 -5.67 17.85
N TYR A 64 0.99 -4.62 17.33
CA TYR A 64 2.43 -4.56 17.13
C TYR A 64 2.97 -3.20 17.57
N SER A 65 4.04 -3.20 18.37
CA SER A 65 4.67 -1.99 18.87
C SER A 65 5.95 -1.69 18.08
N PRO A 66 5.92 -0.82 17.05
CA PRO A 66 7.12 -0.41 16.32
C PRO A 66 8.09 0.41 17.18
N SER A 67 7.61 1.03 18.26
CA SER A 67 8.40 1.80 19.22
C SER A 67 7.82 1.67 20.64
N PRO A 68 8.53 2.10 21.69
CA PRO A 68 7.99 2.11 23.05
C PRO A 68 6.77 3.01 23.25
N SER A 69 6.60 4.05 22.43
CA SER A 69 5.53 5.05 22.55
C SER A 69 4.39 4.87 21.55
N THR A 70 4.49 3.91 20.63
CA THR A 70 3.48 3.70 19.57
C THR A 70 3.11 2.24 19.47
N THR A 71 1.82 1.95 19.46
CA THR A 71 1.26 0.62 19.16
C THR A 71 0.35 0.72 17.95
N THR A 72 0.51 -0.16 16.98
CA THR A 72 -0.37 -0.30 15.82
C THR A 72 -1.22 -1.56 15.95
N TYR A 73 -2.42 -1.52 15.37
CA TYR A 73 -3.37 -2.62 15.40
C TYR A 73 -3.83 -2.94 14.00
N PHE A 74 -3.72 -4.21 13.61
CA PHE A 74 -4.14 -4.71 12.32
C PHE A 74 -5.04 -5.93 12.46
N CYS A 75 -5.91 -6.15 11.49
CA CYS A 75 -6.83 -7.28 11.48
C CYS A 75 -6.07 -8.61 11.46
N SER A 76 -6.32 -9.49 12.42
CA SER A 76 -5.64 -10.78 12.53
C SER A 76 -5.92 -11.72 11.35
N THR A 77 -7.02 -11.51 10.63
CA THR A 77 -7.42 -12.30 9.45
C THR A 77 -6.78 -11.81 8.15
N CYS A 78 -6.92 -10.52 7.82
CA CYS A 78 -6.55 -9.99 6.50
C CYS A 78 -5.33 -9.06 6.49
N GLY A 79 -4.74 -8.72 7.65
CA GLY A 79 -3.56 -7.86 7.74
C GLY A 79 -3.84 -6.36 7.63
N CYS A 80 -5.07 -5.93 7.37
CA CYS A 80 -5.44 -4.52 7.27
C CYS A 80 -5.11 -3.75 8.55
N HIS A 81 -4.38 -2.63 8.44
CA HIS A 81 -4.14 -1.73 9.57
C HIS A 81 -5.40 -0.91 9.85
N LEU A 82 -5.82 -0.84 11.11
CA LEU A 82 -6.99 -0.08 11.53
C LEU A 82 -6.63 1.09 12.45
N PHE A 83 -5.76 0.87 13.43
CA PHE A 83 -5.53 1.87 14.48
C PHE A 83 -4.07 2.05 14.81
N ARG A 84 -3.77 3.25 15.32
CA ARG A 84 -2.52 3.59 15.99
C ARG A 84 -2.83 4.24 17.33
N ARG A 85 -2.10 3.82 18.35
CA ARG A 85 -2.15 4.37 19.70
C ARG A 85 -0.80 4.96 20.06
N HIS A 86 -0.79 6.21 20.50
CA HIS A 86 0.39 6.86 21.08
C HIS A 86 0.26 6.92 22.59
N SER A 87 1.34 6.60 23.29
CA SER A 87 1.43 6.59 24.76
C SER A 87 2.54 7.52 25.26
N ASP A 88 2.81 8.59 24.51
CA ASP A 88 3.80 9.61 24.83
C ASP A 88 3.28 10.69 25.79
N THR A 89 1.98 10.74 26.03
CA THR A 89 1.34 11.64 26.99
C THR A 89 0.61 10.85 28.08
N HIS A 90 0.18 11.53 29.16
CA HIS A 90 -0.56 10.90 30.26
C HIS A 90 -1.84 10.19 29.80
N GLU A 91 -2.49 10.68 28.74
CA GLU A 91 -3.66 10.06 28.13
C GLU A 91 -3.29 9.48 26.75
N PRO A 92 -3.67 8.22 26.45
CA PRO A 92 -3.34 7.62 25.17
C PRO A 92 -4.15 8.26 24.05
N ARG A 93 -3.45 8.72 23.00
CA ARG A 93 -4.08 9.24 21.79
C ARG A 93 -4.33 8.12 20.80
N TRP A 94 -5.55 8.05 20.28
CA TRP A 94 -5.95 7.05 19.30
C TRP A 94 -6.16 7.69 17.94
N GLU A 95 -5.75 6.97 16.91
CA GLU A 95 -5.95 7.37 15.53
C GLU A 95 -6.44 6.16 14.73
N VAL A 96 -7.21 6.43 13.68
CA VAL A 96 -7.72 5.44 12.74
C VAL A 96 -7.09 5.66 11.37
N THR A 97 -6.83 4.57 10.66
CA THR A 97 -6.33 4.61 9.29
C THR A 97 -7.45 5.06 8.35
N THR A 98 -7.20 6.11 7.57
CA THR A 98 -8.28 6.78 6.81
C THR A 98 -8.91 5.88 5.74
N GLY A 99 -8.13 4.93 5.21
CA GLY A 99 -8.61 4.03 4.16
C GLY A 99 -9.68 3.04 4.63
N THR A 100 -9.80 2.79 5.93
CA THR A 100 -10.82 1.91 6.51
C THR A 100 -12.18 2.58 6.66
N ILE A 101 -12.25 3.91 6.54
CA ILE A 101 -13.50 4.67 6.69
C ILE A 101 -14.39 4.43 5.45
N ILE A 102 -15.63 4.00 5.70
CA ILE A 102 -16.62 3.68 4.64
C ILE A 102 -17.86 4.58 4.66
N SER A 103 -18.03 5.42 5.69
CA SER A 103 -19.15 6.37 5.82
C SER A 103 -18.79 7.80 5.40
N SER A 104 -19.74 8.49 4.76
CA SER A 104 -19.70 9.87 4.21
C SER A 104 -20.17 10.91 5.27
N PRO A 105 -19.81 12.22 5.22
CA PRO A 105 -19.63 13.05 4.02
C PRO A 105 -18.29 12.77 3.32
N PRO A 106 -18.13 13.16 2.03
CA PRO A 106 -16.79 13.30 1.48
C PRO A 106 -16.00 14.17 2.46
N ILE A 107 -14.94 13.62 3.04
CA ILE A 107 -14.02 14.40 3.87
C ILE A 107 -13.61 15.55 2.95
N PRO A 108 -13.99 16.81 3.25
CA PRO A 108 -13.46 17.93 2.52
C PRO A 108 -11.96 17.78 2.66
N LEU A 109 -11.24 17.59 1.55
CA LEU A 109 -9.83 17.85 1.61
C LEU A 109 -9.73 19.26 2.19
N PRO A 110 -9.04 19.46 3.33
CA PRO A 110 -8.81 20.82 3.78
C PRO A 110 -8.18 21.56 2.59
N GLU A 111 -8.62 22.79 2.33
CA GLU A 111 -8.09 23.63 1.24
C GLU A 111 -6.55 23.68 1.24
N ALA A 112 -5.93 23.33 2.37
CA ALA A 112 -4.55 22.84 2.44
C ALA A 112 -4.47 21.50 3.20
N LEU A 113 -4.22 20.40 2.49
CA LEU A 113 -3.63 19.20 3.08
C LEU A 113 -2.24 19.59 3.60
N THR A 114 -2.14 19.98 4.87
CA THR A 114 -0.84 20.22 5.50
C THR A 114 -0.21 18.87 5.79
N ILE A 115 0.41 18.30 4.77
CA ILE A 115 1.25 17.12 4.93
C ILE A 115 2.47 17.58 5.71
N THR A 116 2.41 17.35 7.02
CA THR A 116 3.60 17.44 7.85
C THR A 116 4.42 16.18 7.58
N THR A 117 5.26 16.24 6.54
CA THR A 117 6.28 15.22 6.32
C THR A 117 7.21 15.26 7.53
N THR A 118 7.11 14.28 8.42
CA THR A 118 8.18 14.00 9.40
C THR A 118 9.28 13.23 8.68
N THR A 119 9.85 13.83 7.66
CA THR A 119 11.19 13.51 7.18
C THR A 119 12.01 14.75 7.48
N THR A 120 12.96 14.62 8.39
CA THR A 120 14.05 15.57 8.54
C THR A 120 14.53 15.99 7.14
N HIS A 121 14.38 17.29 6.82
CA HIS A 121 14.74 17.94 5.56
C HIS A 121 13.85 17.63 4.34
N ASP A 122 12.61 18.08 4.37
CA ASP A 122 12.06 19.05 3.40
C ASP A 122 10.53 19.11 3.55
N LYS A 123 9.99 20.34 3.59
CA LYS A 123 8.56 20.58 3.59
C LYS A 123 8.10 20.73 2.13
N PRO A 124 7.57 19.69 1.46
CA PRO A 124 6.82 19.93 0.24
C PRO A 124 5.62 20.82 0.60
N THR A 125 5.49 21.94 -0.10
CA THR A 125 4.35 22.85 0.08
C THR A 125 3.16 22.26 -0.69
N PRO A 126 2.03 21.95 -0.03
CA PRO A 126 0.89 21.35 -0.70
C PRO A 126 0.28 22.35 -1.70
N THR A 127 -0.05 21.85 -2.90
CA THR A 127 -0.93 22.57 -3.82
C THR A 127 -2.34 22.01 -3.63
N ALA A 128 -3.29 22.86 -3.31
CA ALA A 128 -4.70 22.50 -3.16
C ALA A 128 -5.22 21.86 -4.46
N THR A 129 -5.84 20.67 -4.36
CA THR A 129 -6.55 20.05 -5.49
C THR A 129 -7.91 19.57 -5.03
N ASN A 130 -8.97 19.79 -5.83
CA ASN A 130 -10.33 19.27 -5.60
C ASN A 130 -10.46 17.75 -5.86
N GLU A 131 -9.37 16.99 -5.73
CA GLU A 131 -9.28 15.58 -6.09
C GLU A 131 -9.41 14.69 -4.83
N PRO A 132 -9.76 13.40 -4.95
CA PRO A 132 -9.72 12.48 -3.79
C PRO A 132 -8.33 12.41 -3.15
N LEU A 133 -8.26 12.12 -1.84
CA LEU A 133 -7.00 12.01 -1.09
C LEU A 133 -6.03 11.00 -1.72
N SER A 134 -6.55 9.85 -2.19
CA SER A 134 -5.75 8.83 -2.89
C SER A 134 -5.04 9.38 -4.14
N THR A 135 -5.74 10.19 -4.93
CA THR A 135 -5.23 10.80 -6.17
C THR A 135 -4.26 11.92 -5.85
N SER A 136 -4.54 12.68 -4.78
CA SER A 136 -3.67 13.76 -4.29
C SER A 136 -2.33 13.20 -3.77
N LEU A 137 -2.35 12.15 -2.95
CA LEU A 137 -1.16 11.46 -2.43
C LEU A 137 -0.25 10.92 -3.54
N TYR A 138 -0.84 10.46 -4.64
CA TYR A 138 -0.11 10.04 -5.82
C TYR A 138 0.63 11.21 -6.49
N ARG A 139 -0.03 12.37 -6.67
CA ARG A 139 0.59 13.56 -7.26
C ARG A 139 1.71 14.15 -6.40
N LEU A 140 1.61 14.03 -5.08
CA LEU A 140 2.67 14.43 -4.15
C LEU A 140 3.94 13.59 -4.31
N PHE A 141 3.80 12.40 -4.91
CA PHE A 141 4.91 11.50 -5.16
C PHE A 141 5.59 11.77 -6.51
N THR A 142 4.86 12.21 -7.55
CA THR A 142 5.41 12.46 -8.90
C THR A 142 6.67 13.36 -8.93
N PRO A 143 6.79 14.42 -8.11
CA PRO A 143 8.02 15.21 -8.01
C PRO A 143 9.17 14.49 -7.29
N LEU A 144 8.86 13.73 -6.22
CA LEU A 144 9.84 12.92 -5.47
C LEU A 144 10.34 11.71 -6.27
N LEU A 145 9.56 11.30 -7.29
CA LEU A 145 9.84 10.29 -8.31
C LEU A 145 10.78 10.75 -9.41
N SER A 146 11.08 12.04 -9.49
CA SER A 146 12.02 12.55 -10.49
C SER A 146 13.43 12.08 -10.12
N PRO A 147 14.13 11.36 -11.01
CA PRO A 147 15.47 10.89 -10.71
C PRO A 147 16.36 12.12 -10.52
N ALA A 148 16.91 12.29 -9.31
CA ALA A 148 18.26 12.81 -9.24
C ALA A 148 19.11 11.76 -9.97
N LEU A 149 19.44 12.05 -11.23
CA LEU A 149 20.38 11.28 -12.06
C LEU A 149 21.71 11.19 -11.31
N SER A 150 21.82 10.24 -10.39
CA SER A 150 23.09 9.87 -9.79
C SER A 150 23.64 8.72 -10.61
N PRO A 151 24.83 8.87 -11.23
CA PRO A 151 25.44 7.86 -12.09
C PRO A 151 26.05 6.68 -11.29
N ALA A 152 25.58 6.44 -10.06
CA ALA A 152 26.06 5.33 -9.27
C ALA A 152 25.65 4.01 -9.95
N PRO A 153 26.57 3.04 -10.09
CA PRO A 153 26.24 1.73 -10.65
C PRO A 153 25.13 1.11 -9.82
N LEU A 154 24.11 0.58 -10.50
CA LEU A 154 22.95 -0.01 -9.84
C LEU A 154 23.42 -1.17 -8.96
N PRO A 155 22.94 -1.28 -7.71
CA PRO A 155 23.21 -2.48 -6.93
C PRO A 155 22.70 -3.69 -7.73
N PRO A 156 23.30 -4.88 -7.60
CA PRO A 156 22.93 -6.05 -8.40
C PRO A 156 21.59 -6.67 -7.99
N LEU A 157 21.10 -6.33 -6.78
CA LEU A 157 19.84 -6.80 -6.22
C LEU A 157 19.12 -5.65 -5.54
N LEU A 158 17.79 -5.65 -5.65
CA LEU A 158 16.91 -4.81 -4.86
C LEU A 158 16.47 -5.58 -3.61
N HIS A 159 16.60 -4.98 -2.44
CA HIS A 159 16.22 -5.61 -1.18
C HIS A 159 14.81 -5.22 -0.75
N ALA A 160 14.14 -6.08 0.00
CA ALA A 160 12.86 -5.79 0.62
C ALA A 160 12.79 -6.35 2.05
N SER A 161 12.23 -5.56 2.97
CA SER A 161 12.02 -6.00 4.35
C SER A 161 10.77 -5.39 4.98
N CYS A 162 10.09 -6.16 5.83
CA CYS A 162 9.08 -5.62 6.74
C CYS A 162 9.72 -5.04 8.00
N HIS A 163 8.98 -4.23 8.76
CA HIS A 163 9.48 -3.53 9.95
C HIS A 163 10.06 -4.47 11.02
N CYS A 164 9.44 -5.62 11.24
CA CYS A 164 9.93 -6.59 12.23
C CYS A 164 11.06 -7.48 11.70
N THR A 165 11.56 -7.23 10.48
CA THR A 165 12.63 -7.95 9.76
C THR A 165 12.45 -9.46 9.60
N ARG A 166 11.34 -10.02 10.09
CA ARG A 166 10.96 -11.42 9.90
C ARG A 166 10.89 -11.78 8.43
N ILE A 167 10.30 -10.91 7.62
CA ILE A 167 10.18 -11.08 6.17
C ILE A 167 11.25 -10.24 5.50
N THR A 168 12.16 -10.92 4.82
CA THR A 168 13.17 -10.36 3.93
C THR A 168 13.22 -11.16 2.64
N PHE A 169 13.40 -10.47 1.52
CA PHE A 169 13.60 -11.07 0.21
C PHE A 169 14.38 -10.11 -0.70
N THR A 170 14.91 -10.64 -1.79
CA THR A 170 15.58 -9.85 -2.81
C THR A 170 14.87 -9.96 -4.15
N ILE A 171 15.02 -8.94 -4.98
CA ILE A 171 14.53 -8.87 -6.34
C ILE A 171 15.72 -8.71 -7.29
N THR A 172 15.81 -9.58 -8.29
CA THR A 172 16.81 -9.47 -9.36
C THR A 172 16.32 -8.54 -10.48
N PRO A 173 17.22 -7.89 -11.23
CA PRO A 173 16.87 -7.21 -12.48
C PRO A 173 16.15 -8.15 -13.47
N PRO A 174 15.42 -7.62 -14.47
CA PRO A 174 14.83 -8.43 -15.51
C PRO A 174 15.84 -9.38 -16.15
N SER A 175 15.44 -10.63 -16.34
CA SER A 175 16.24 -11.68 -16.97
C SER A 175 15.40 -12.41 -18.02
N ALA A 176 15.97 -13.42 -18.69
CA ALA A 176 15.23 -14.21 -19.67
C ALA A 176 13.94 -14.84 -19.09
N SER A 177 13.95 -15.24 -17.81
CA SER A 177 12.76 -15.82 -17.15
C SER A 177 11.67 -14.77 -16.90
N SER A 178 12.01 -13.49 -16.84
CA SER A 178 11.05 -12.40 -16.63
C SER A 178 10.05 -12.23 -17.78
N PHE A 179 10.36 -12.79 -18.96
CA PHE A 179 9.50 -12.78 -20.15
C PHE A 179 8.53 -13.98 -20.22
N LEU A 180 8.70 -14.99 -19.36
CA LEU A 180 7.86 -16.20 -19.34
C LEU A 180 6.39 -15.92 -18.95
N PRO A 181 6.09 -15.13 -17.90
CA PRO A 181 4.70 -14.93 -17.47
C PRO A 181 3.81 -14.35 -18.56
N SER A 182 2.52 -14.64 -18.52
CA SER A 182 1.48 -13.94 -19.27
C SER A 182 0.54 -13.22 -18.30
N SER A 183 0.02 -12.06 -18.71
CA SER A 183 -0.87 -11.28 -17.87
C SER A 183 -1.80 -10.42 -18.74
N PRO A 184 -3.10 -10.32 -18.41
CA PRO A 184 -3.95 -9.24 -18.89
C PRO A 184 -3.31 -7.87 -18.61
N PHE A 185 -3.69 -6.83 -19.36
CA PHE A 185 -3.28 -5.47 -19.01
C PHE A 185 -3.84 -5.09 -17.65
N ALA A 186 -3.03 -4.44 -16.81
CA ALA A 186 -3.53 -3.85 -15.57
C ALA A 186 -4.42 -2.63 -15.84
N ASP A 187 -5.40 -2.38 -14.97
CA ASP A 187 -6.22 -1.15 -14.98
C ASP A 187 -5.37 0.13 -14.99
N LEU A 188 -4.17 0.04 -14.39
CA LEU A 188 -3.14 1.07 -14.39
C LEU A 188 -2.84 1.61 -15.80
N LEU A 189 -2.76 0.70 -16.78
CA LEU A 189 -2.43 1.01 -18.17
C LEU A 189 -3.70 1.20 -19.00
N LEU A 190 -4.70 0.33 -18.80
CA LEU A 190 -5.95 0.34 -19.54
C LEU A 190 -7.14 0.27 -18.57
N PRO A 191 -7.79 1.42 -18.25
CA PRO A 191 -8.95 1.45 -17.36
C PRO A 191 -10.02 0.44 -17.78
N TYR A 192 -10.37 -0.51 -16.91
CA TYR A 192 -11.31 -1.58 -17.23
C TYR A 192 -12.71 -1.04 -17.50
N CYS A 193 -13.09 0.06 -16.86
CA CYS A 193 -14.38 0.72 -17.10
C CYS A 193 -14.47 1.43 -18.47
N ARG A 194 -13.35 1.58 -19.20
CA ARG A 194 -13.29 2.26 -20.50
C ARG A 194 -12.82 1.37 -21.64
N HIS A 195 -12.38 0.15 -21.36
CA HIS A 195 -11.80 -0.76 -22.34
C HIS A 195 -12.49 -2.12 -22.27
N PRO A 196 -12.87 -2.69 -23.42
CA PRO A 196 -13.57 -3.97 -23.44
C PRO A 196 -12.64 -5.15 -23.08
N PRO A 197 -13.19 -6.27 -22.55
CA PRO A 197 -12.41 -7.42 -22.11
C PRO A 197 -11.47 -8.02 -23.16
N ASN A 198 -11.84 -7.99 -24.44
CA ASN A 198 -11.00 -8.53 -25.53
C ASN A 198 -9.71 -7.71 -25.77
N VAL A 199 -9.67 -6.46 -25.31
CA VAL A 199 -8.48 -5.61 -25.34
C VAL A 199 -7.68 -5.79 -24.06
N THR A 200 -8.35 -5.72 -22.90
CA THR A 200 -7.68 -5.84 -21.60
C THR A 200 -7.13 -7.24 -21.35
N SER A 201 -7.63 -8.28 -22.01
CA SER A 201 -7.10 -9.65 -21.94
C SER A 201 -5.68 -9.81 -22.51
N ASN A 202 -5.14 -8.79 -23.19
CA ASN A 202 -3.78 -8.78 -23.75
C ASN A 202 -3.51 -9.98 -24.68
N PRO A 203 -4.27 -10.14 -25.80
CA PRO A 203 -4.15 -11.30 -26.68
C PRO A 203 -2.76 -11.43 -27.35
N SER A 204 -2.04 -10.32 -27.50
CA SER A 204 -0.67 -10.30 -28.01
C SER A 204 0.38 -10.64 -26.94
N SER A 205 -0.04 -10.91 -25.70
CA SER A 205 0.84 -11.22 -24.56
C SER A 205 1.98 -10.22 -24.37
N LEU A 206 1.72 -8.91 -24.52
CA LEU A 206 2.70 -7.87 -24.28
C LEU A 206 3.17 -7.93 -22.81
N LYS A 207 4.49 -7.89 -22.60
CA LYS A 207 5.13 -7.96 -21.28
C LYS A 207 5.17 -6.57 -20.63
N TRP A 208 3.99 -6.02 -20.38
CA TRP A 208 3.81 -4.62 -19.99
C TRP A 208 4.47 -4.23 -18.67
N TRP A 209 4.80 -5.22 -17.83
CA TRP A 209 5.56 -5.05 -16.58
C TRP A 209 7.07 -4.85 -16.82
N LEU A 210 7.58 -5.10 -18.03
CA LEU A 210 8.97 -4.86 -18.40
C LEU A 210 9.06 -3.56 -19.20
N ARG A 211 9.52 -2.49 -18.54
CA ARG A 211 9.74 -1.15 -19.13
C ARG A 211 11.20 -0.71 -19.00
N ASP A 212 12.09 -1.67 -18.75
CA ASP A 212 13.51 -1.48 -18.43
C ASP A 212 13.72 -0.30 -17.45
N PRO A 213 13.27 -0.43 -16.18
CA PRO A 213 13.10 -1.67 -15.38
C PRO A 213 11.63 -2.10 -15.13
N TYR A 214 11.27 -2.69 -13.97
CA TYR A 214 9.90 -3.21 -13.72
C TYR A 214 8.86 -2.10 -13.58
N LEU A 215 7.66 -2.26 -14.14
CA LEU A 215 6.57 -1.30 -13.94
C LEU A 215 6.19 -1.24 -12.45
N ALA A 216 5.96 -0.03 -11.95
CA ALA A 216 5.33 0.23 -10.68
C ALA A 216 4.23 1.28 -10.84
N GLY A 217 3.22 1.23 -9.99
CA GLY A 217 2.14 2.20 -9.98
C GLY A 217 1.31 2.14 -8.71
N THR A 218 0.31 3.00 -8.63
CA THR A 218 -0.60 3.07 -7.49
C THR A 218 -1.98 2.52 -7.83
N CYS A 219 -2.64 1.94 -6.84
CA CYS A 219 -4.01 1.46 -6.92
C CYS A 219 -4.82 2.04 -5.77
N ALA A 220 -5.95 2.67 -6.10
CA ALA A 220 -6.87 3.29 -5.14
C ALA A 220 -8.22 2.58 -5.06
N CYS A 221 -8.29 1.33 -5.55
CA CYS A 221 -9.53 0.55 -5.49
C CYS A 221 -9.95 0.33 -4.03
N ARG A 222 -11.27 0.18 -3.81
CA ARG A 222 -11.84 -0.05 -2.48
C ARG A 222 -11.23 -1.28 -1.81
N SER A 223 -10.96 -2.34 -2.57
CA SER A 223 -10.33 -3.56 -2.04
C SER A 223 -8.94 -3.31 -1.50
N CYS A 224 -8.06 -2.61 -2.23
CA CYS A 224 -6.72 -2.28 -1.74
C CYS A 224 -6.80 -1.38 -0.51
N ARG A 225 -7.72 -0.40 -0.52
CA ARG A 225 -7.92 0.52 0.59
C ARG A 225 -8.32 -0.19 1.89
N LEU A 226 -9.31 -1.07 1.82
CA LEU A 226 -9.78 -1.86 2.98
C LEU A 226 -8.86 -3.03 3.34
N ALA A 227 -7.95 -3.43 2.45
CA ALA A 227 -6.97 -4.47 2.74
C ALA A 227 -5.71 -3.95 3.40
N SER A 228 -5.24 -2.75 3.04
CA SER A 228 -4.06 -2.13 3.66
C SER A 228 -4.45 -1.26 4.86
N GLY A 229 -5.62 -0.63 4.79
CA GLY A 229 -6.08 0.42 5.70
C GLY A 229 -5.80 1.83 5.19
N PHE A 230 -5.13 2.00 4.05
CA PHE A 230 -4.63 3.28 3.57
C PHE A 230 -5.15 3.62 2.16
N GLU A 231 -5.16 4.90 1.81
CA GLU A 231 -5.85 5.44 0.62
C GLU A 231 -5.41 4.86 -0.73
N ALA A 232 -4.14 4.49 -0.85
CA ALA A 232 -3.59 3.95 -2.06
C ALA A 232 -2.46 2.96 -1.75
N GLN A 233 -2.43 1.88 -2.52
CA GLN A 233 -1.38 0.88 -2.48
C GLN A 233 -0.47 1.03 -3.69
N ALA A 234 0.84 1.09 -3.44
CA ALA A 234 1.84 1.07 -4.49
C ALA A 234 2.32 -0.36 -4.74
N TRP A 235 2.25 -0.80 -5.99
CA TRP A 235 2.66 -2.13 -6.43
C TRP A 235 3.78 -2.03 -7.45
N ALA A 236 4.80 -2.89 -7.33
CA ALA A 236 5.73 -3.22 -8.39
C ALA A 236 5.34 -4.58 -8.98
N PHE A 237 5.29 -4.69 -10.31
CA PHE A 237 4.87 -5.91 -11.01
C PHE A 237 6.10 -6.76 -11.33
N VAL A 238 6.37 -7.78 -10.51
CA VAL A 238 7.62 -8.55 -10.56
C VAL A 238 7.32 -10.02 -10.83
N PRO A 239 7.93 -10.63 -11.86
CA PRO A 239 7.83 -12.07 -12.06
C PRO A 239 8.33 -12.85 -10.85
N ARG A 240 7.64 -13.91 -10.43
CA ARG A 240 8.04 -14.71 -9.26
C ARG A 240 9.46 -15.26 -9.35
N PHE A 241 9.94 -15.50 -10.57
CA PHE A 241 11.29 -15.99 -10.85
C PHE A 241 12.40 -15.00 -10.48
N ASN A 242 12.03 -13.74 -10.27
CA ASN A 242 12.94 -12.68 -9.88
C ASN A 242 12.85 -12.35 -8.39
N ILE A 243 12.01 -13.05 -7.62
CA ILE A 243 11.84 -12.83 -6.17
C ILE A 243 12.52 -13.99 -5.44
N HIS A 244 13.41 -13.70 -4.50
CA HIS A 244 14.21 -14.73 -3.83
C HIS A 244 14.15 -14.58 -2.31
N PHE A 245 13.85 -15.69 -1.61
CA PHE A 245 13.82 -15.74 -0.16
C PHE A 245 15.07 -16.43 0.41
N GLY A 246 15.62 -15.87 1.49
CA GLY A 246 16.75 -16.47 2.20
C GLY A 246 18.08 -16.44 1.42
N PRO A 247 19.15 -17.05 1.97
CA PRO A 247 20.49 -16.99 1.42
C PRO A 247 20.69 -17.91 0.21
N THR A 248 19.77 -18.87 -0.03
CA THR A 248 19.92 -19.87 -1.10
C THR A 248 19.66 -19.30 -2.49
N ALA A 249 19.18 -18.05 -2.59
CA ALA A 249 18.85 -17.37 -3.84
C ALA A 249 17.92 -18.18 -4.75
N ASP A 250 17.11 -19.09 -4.20
CA ASP A 250 16.11 -19.81 -4.98
C ASP A 250 14.95 -18.87 -5.32
N PRO A 251 14.43 -18.92 -6.56
CA PRO A 251 13.29 -18.11 -6.94
C PRO A 251 12.03 -18.52 -6.15
N LEU A 252 11.06 -17.63 -6.08
CA LEU A 252 9.79 -17.84 -5.40
C LEU A 252 8.96 -18.91 -6.11
N VAL A 253 9.16 -20.17 -5.76
CA VAL A 253 8.34 -21.29 -6.25
C VAL A 253 7.02 -21.36 -5.47
N THR A 254 7.08 -21.25 -4.14
CA THR A 254 5.92 -21.26 -3.26
C THR A 254 6.04 -20.14 -2.22
N PHE A 255 4.92 -19.52 -1.86
CA PHE A 255 4.91 -18.53 -0.78
C PHE A 255 5.31 -19.18 0.55
N PRO A 256 6.41 -18.74 1.20
CA PRO A 256 6.94 -19.41 2.37
C PRO A 256 5.96 -19.34 3.56
N ARG A 257 5.60 -20.50 4.09
CA ARG A 257 4.79 -20.68 5.31
C ARG A 257 5.66 -21.29 6.42
N PRO A 258 5.44 -20.94 7.70
CA PRO A 258 4.48 -19.97 8.23
C PRO A 258 5.05 -18.53 8.23
N LEU A 259 5.94 -18.21 7.29
CA LEU A 259 6.58 -16.90 7.25
C LEU A 259 5.58 -15.80 6.87
N LEU A 260 4.80 -16.02 5.81
CA LEU A 260 3.70 -15.18 5.36
C LEU A 260 2.36 -15.73 5.86
N GLN A 261 1.42 -14.84 6.19
CA GLN A 261 0.01 -15.20 6.35
C GLN A 261 -0.78 -14.78 5.11
N SER A 262 -1.73 -15.64 4.70
CA SER A 262 -2.53 -15.47 3.50
C SER A 262 -3.96 -15.10 3.82
N TYR A 263 -4.52 -14.22 3.00
CA TYR A 263 -5.95 -13.91 2.97
C TYR A 263 -6.48 -14.00 1.53
N ALA A 264 -7.42 -14.90 1.30
CA ALA A 264 -8.14 -15.03 0.03
C ALA A 264 -9.13 -13.87 -0.11
N SER A 265 -8.66 -12.75 -0.65
CA SER A 265 -9.41 -11.50 -0.77
C SER A 265 -10.54 -11.53 -1.80
N SER A 266 -10.46 -12.42 -2.80
CA SER A 266 -11.58 -12.77 -3.68
C SER A 266 -11.42 -14.24 -4.09
N PRO A 267 -12.11 -15.18 -3.41
CA PRO A 267 -12.02 -16.60 -3.75
C PRO A 267 -12.43 -16.91 -5.19
N ALA A 268 -13.44 -16.21 -5.72
CA ALA A 268 -13.93 -16.39 -7.07
C ALA A 268 -12.89 -15.99 -8.14
N ALA A 269 -12.14 -14.91 -7.90
CA ALA A 269 -11.06 -14.47 -8.79
C ALA A 269 -9.70 -15.13 -8.47
N GLY A 270 -9.63 -15.96 -7.42
CA GLY A 270 -8.38 -16.51 -6.91
C GLY A 270 -7.42 -15.47 -6.33
N ALA A 271 -7.88 -14.26 -6.00
CA ALA A 271 -7.02 -13.17 -5.54
C ALA A 271 -6.63 -13.33 -4.07
N VAL A 272 -5.33 -13.40 -3.81
CA VAL A 272 -4.74 -13.65 -2.48
C VAL A 272 -3.81 -12.50 -2.10
N ARG A 273 -3.87 -12.11 -0.83
CA ARG A 273 -3.00 -11.13 -0.20
C ARG A 273 -2.09 -11.82 0.81
N GLU A 274 -0.80 -11.52 0.74
CA GLU A 274 0.20 -12.04 1.66
C GLU A 274 0.69 -10.92 2.56
N PHE A 275 0.71 -11.15 3.87
CA PHE A 275 1.14 -10.16 4.85
C PHE A 275 2.00 -10.76 5.96
N CYS A 276 2.70 -9.90 6.69
CA CYS A 276 3.45 -10.29 7.87
C CYS A 276 2.50 -10.54 9.06
N PRO A 277 2.41 -11.76 9.62
CA PRO A 277 1.56 -12.02 10.78
C PRO A 277 2.05 -11.31 12.05
N THR A 278 3.29 -10.81 12.07
CA THR A 278 3.89 -10.14 13.23
C THR A 278 3.64 -8.62 13.22
N CYS A 279 3.94 -7.92 12.11
CA CYS A 279 3.80 -6.46 12.07
C CYS A 279 2.66 -5.94 11.18
N GLY A 280 1.94 -6.81 10.47
CA GLY A 280 0.81 -6.43 9.60
C GLY A 280 1.20 -5.97 8.20
N ALA A 281 2.50 -5.79 7.92
CA ALA A 281 2.99 -5.31 6.63
C ALA A 281 2.44 -6.13 5.46
N THR A 282 1.77 -5.46 4.52
CA THR A 282 1.33 -6.07 3.25
C THR A 282 2.56 -6.36 2.41
N VAL A 283 2.72 -7.60 1.94
CA VAL A 283 3.92 -8.04 1.20
C VAL A 283 3.62 -8.25 -0.28
N PHE A 284 2.66 -9.11 -0.59
CA PHE A 284 2.32 -9.46 -1.96
C PHE A 284 0.81 -9.45 -2.22
N TRP A 285 0.46 -9.24 -3.47
CA TRP A 285 -0.81 -9.64 -4.05
C TRP A 285 -0.55 -10.54 -5.26
N HIS A 286 -1.37 -11.57 -5.44
CA HIS A 286 -1.35 -12.46 -6.59
C HIS A 286 -2.74 -13.02 -6.85
N ASP A 287 -2.98 -13.53 -8.06
CA ASP A 287 -4.24 -14.18 -8.42
C ASP A 287 -4.02 -15.42 -9.31
N ALA A 288 -5.14 -16.07 -9.67
CA ALA A 288 -5.13 -17.24 -10.54
C ALA A 288 -5.00 -16.88 -12.04
N HIS A 289 -5.25 -15.64 -12.44
CA HIS A 289 -5.20 -15.20 -13.85
C HIS A 289 -3.77 -14.93 -14.33
N ARG A 290 -2.90 -14.46 -13.44
CA ARG A 290 -1.48 -14.19 -13.69
C ARG A 290 -0.59 -14.71 -12.55
N PRO A 291 -0.59 -16.04 -12.32
CA PRO A 291 0.02 -16.65 -11.13
C PRO A 291 1.52 -16.42 -10.99
N ASP A 292 2.21 -16.07 -12.09
CA ASP A 292 3.65 -15.85 -12.11
C ASP A 292 4.06 -14.39 -12.14
N LEU A 293 3.12 -13.44 -12.20
CA LEU A 293 3.38 -12.01 -12.08
C LEU A 293 2.84 -11.51 -10.73
N ILE A 294 3.76 -11.23 -9.81
CA ILE A 294 3.45 -10.90 -8.42
C ILE A 294 3.45 -9.39 -8.23
N ASP A 295 2.45 -8.88 -7.53
CA ASP A 295 2.43 -7.49 -7.10
C ASP A 295 3.16 -7.39 -5.77
N VAL A 296 4.28 -6.65 -5.76
CA VAL A 296 5.13 -6.47 -4.60
C VAL A 296 4.88 -5.10 -3.98
N SER A 297 4.63 -5.06 -2.67
CA SER A 297 4.45 -3.81 -1.94
C SER A 297 5.72 -2.96 -1.99
N VAL A 298 5.66 -1.82 -2.68
CA VAL A 298 6.82 -0.93 -2.86
C VAL A 298 7.32 -0.37 -1.51
N GLY A 299 6.44 -0.21 -0.52
CA GLY A 299 6.82 0.31 0.80
C GLY A 299 7.90 -0.51 1.51
N LEU A 300 8.05 -1.79 1.14
CA LEU A 300 9.04 -2.69 1.73
C LEU A 300 10.44 -2.57 1.10
N LEU A 301 10.56 -1.91 -0.05
CA LEU A 301 11.80 -1.88 -0.83
C LEU A 301 12.87 -0.99 -0.17
N CYS A 302 14.11 -1.47 -0.14
CA CYS A 302 15.30 -0.81 0.39
C CYS A 302 16.52 -0.99 -0.54
N ALA A 303 17.45 -0.05 -0.45
CA ALA A 303 18.68 0.00 -1.27
C ALA A 303 19.73 -1.05 -0.89
N SER A 304 19.70 -1.48 0.37
CA SER A 304 20.75 -2.28 1.01
C SER A 304 20.14 -3.38 1.86
N SER A 305 20.96 -4.37 2.19
CA SER A 305 20.60 -5.50 3.06
C SER A 305 20.10 -5.08 4.44
N ASP A 306 20.66 -3.99 4.97
CA ASP A 306 20.46 -3.64 6.36
C ASP A 306 19.13 -2.90 6.55
N CYS A 307 18.60 -2.28 5.49
CA CYS A 307 17.34 -1.54 5.45
C CYS A 307 17.16 -0.47 6.58
N GLU A 308 18.15 -0.32 7.47
CA GLU A 308 18.31 0.68 8.51
C GLU A 308 18.86 1.96 7.92
N GLY A 309 18.33 3.10 8.38
CA GLY A 309 18.88 4.41 8.02
C GLY A 309 18.73 4.74 6.54
N SER A 310 17.55 5.24 6.17
CA SER A 310 17.33 5.99 4.92
C SER A 310 17.79 5.30 3.63
N SER A 311 16.82 4.73 2.92
CA SER A 311 16.79 5.06 1.50
C SER A 311 15.38 5.42 1.06
N PRO A 312 15.21 6.54 0.32
CA PRO A 312 13.94 6.88 -0.27
C PRO A 312 13.52 5.75 -1.20
N VAL A 313 12.25 5.73 -1.63
CA VAL A 313 11.83 4.96 -2.81
C VAL A 313 12.76 5.22 -4.01
N ALA A 314 13.49 6.33 -3.98
CA ALA A 314 14.56 6.65 -4.90
C ALA A 314 15.66 5.61 -5.10
N ALA A 315 15.98 4.81 -4.09
CA ALA A 315 16.91 3.71 -4.30
C ALA A 315 16.31 2.52 -5.06
N ALA A 316 14.98 2.42 -5.10
CA ALA A 316 14.28 1.47 -5.96
C ALA A 316 14.06 2.03 -7.38
N TYR A 317 14.31 3.32 -7.66
CA TYR A 317 14.10 3.88 -9.02
C TYR A 317 14.84 3.15 -10.12
N PRO A 318 16.07 2.69 -9.93
CA PRO A 318 16.72 1.94 -10.99
C PRO A 318 16.09 0.58 -11.30
N TYR A 319 15.22 0.11 -10.41
CA TYR A 319 14.48 -1.13 -10.54
C TYR A 319 13.01 -0.92 -10.90
N LEU A 320 12.50 0.31 -10.81
CA LEU A 320 11.09 0.63 -10.99
C LEU A 320 10.88 1.75 -12.03
N TYR A 321 10.17 1.42 -13.10
CA TYR A 321 9.55 2.36 -14.00
C TYR A 321 8.22 2.79 -13.39
N TRP A 322 8.15 4.01 -12.88
CA TRP A 322 6.92 4.54 -12.30
C TRP A 322 5.94 4.98 -13.37
N TRP A 323 4.78 4.34 -13.39
CA TRP A 323 3.65 4.80 -14.17
C TRP A 323 3.09 6.07 -13.53
N THR A 324 3.24 7.21 -14.21
CA THR A 324 2.82 8.53 -13.73
C THR A 324 1.52 9.04 -14.37
N GLU A 325 1.01 8.37 -15.40
CA GLU A 325 -0.17 8.83 -16.14
C GLU A 325 -1.49 8.56 -15.42
N ARG A 326 -1.55 7.58 -14.50
CA ARG A 326 -2.79 7.14 -13.86
C ARG A 326 -2.57 6.37 -12.55
N THR A 327 -3.56 6.45 -11.66
CA THR A 327 -3.77 5.52 -10.55
C THR A 327 -4.83 4.49 -10.93
N SER A 328 -4.58 3.19 -10.72
CA SER A 328 -5.56 2.13 -10.98
C SER A 328 -6.83 2.35 -10.17
N PHE A 329 -7.98 2.14 -10.82
CA PHE A 329 -9.32 2.29 -10.26
C PHE A 329 -9.57 3.66 -9.62
N ALA A 330 -9.00 4.73 -10.20
CA ALA A 330 -9.22 6.11 -9.75
C ALA A 330 -10.72 6.50 -9.74
N GLU A 331 -11.55 5.83 -10.52
CA GLU A 331 -13.00 6.03 -10.52
C GLU A 331 -13.65 5.56 -9.21
N GLU A 332 -13.07 4.58 -8.52
CA GLU A 332 -13.59 4.09 -7.23
C GLU A 332 -13.25 5.03 -6.07
N SER A 333 -12.14 5.77 -6.16
CA SER A 333 -11.73 6.69 -5.10
C SER A 333 -12.60 7.96 -5.05
N ALA A 334 -13.16 8.39 -6.18
CA ALA A 334 -14.01 9.57 -6.28
C ALA A 334 -15.49 9.29 -6.00
N ALA A 335 -15.98 8.08 -6.26
CA ALA A 335 -17.42 7.82 -6.35
C ALA A 335 -18.04 7.02 -5.20
N GLY A 336 -17.24 6.46 -4.28
CA GLY A 336 -17.76 5.50 -3.29
C GLY A 336 -18.35 4.23 -3.91
N GLN A 337 -18.12 4.02 -5.21
CA GLN A 337 -18.57 2.86 -5.99
C GLN A 337 -17.41 1.90 -6.18
N SER A 338 -17.67 0.60 -6.06
CA SER A 338 -16.74 -0.48 -6.40
C SER A 338 -17.06 -1.00 -7.80
N PHE A 339 -16.06 -1.10 -8.67
CA PHE A 339 -16.18 -1.85 -9.92
C PHE A 339 -15.62 -3.25 -9.69
N ASN A 340 -16.37 -4.28 -10.08
CA ASN A 340 -15.83 -5.63 -10.04
C ASN A 340 -14.73 -5.73 -11.10
N ALA A 341 -13.48 -5.90 -10.67
CA ALA A 341 -12.44 -6.39 -11.55
C ALA A 341 -12.87 -7.78 -12.05
N PRO A 342 -12.71 -8.07 -13.36
CA PRO A 342 -12.99 -9.40 -13.89
C PRO A 342 -12.15 -10.50 -13.24
#